data_AF-A0A317ZDZ1-F1
#
_entry.id   AF-A0A317ZDZ1-F1
#
_cell.length_a   1.000
_cell.length_b   1.000
_cell.length_c   1.000
_cell.angle_alpha   90.00
_cell.angle_beta   90.00
_cell.angle_gamma   90.00
#
_symmetry.space_group_name_H-M   'P 1'
#
loop_
_entity.id
_entity.type
_entity.pdbx_description
1 polymer ?
#
loop_
_entity_poly.entity_id
_entity_poly.type
_entity_poly.pdbx_seq_one_letter_code
_entity_poly.pdbx_strand_id
1 'polypeptide(L)'
;MLKEAQAFIKQMYDELDLSTTERDARLAEIEQAIHTTGTYQHTTDELTYGARVAWRHSNRCIGRLFWESLKVIDARDIKEETPFLESIESHIKTATNDGRIKPCITIYAQSDEEGPQIWNNQLIRYAGYDDKGDPSEKSITKLAQHLGWTGAHTDFDVLPLIYQLPNQPVKYFDYPSDWIMEVPITHDQFPNVSALNLKWYAVPIISNMDLKIGGITYPTAPFNGWYMVTEIAVRNFTDTYRYNLLETFATAMGYTDL
;
A
#
# COMPACT_ATOMS: atom_id res chain seq x y z
N MET A 1 -18.74 13.37 11.57
CA MET A 1 -18.98 11.97 11.99
C MET A 1 -20.41 11.50 11.78
N LEU A 2 -21.40 11.78 12.65
CA LEU A 2 -22.75 11.16 12.54
C LEU A 2 -23.40 11.29 11.15
N LYS A 3 -23.34 12.47 10.52
CA LYS A 3 -23.86 12.68 9.16
C LYS A 3 -23.14 11.81 8.11
N GLU A 4 -21.84 11.62 8.24
CA GLU A 4 -21.03 10.80 7.32
C GLU A 4 -21.33 9.32 7.53
N ALA A 5 -21.46 8.88 8.77
CA ALA A 5 -21.84 7.52 9.11
C ALA A 5 -23.25 7.20 8.56
N GLN A 6 -24.21 8.10 8.77
CA GLN A 6 -25.57 7.95 8.22
C GLN A 6 -25.59 7.89 6.69
N ALA A 7 -24.78 8.71 6.01
CA ALA A 7 -24.68 8.68 4.55
C ALA A 7 -24.09 7.36 4.06
N PHE A 8 -23.01 6.89 4.70
CA PHE A 8 -22.35 5.63 4.38
C PHE A 8 -23.26 4.42 4.56
N ILE A 9 -23.93 4.30 5.71
CA ILE A 9 -24.82 3.17 6.01
C ILE A 9 -26.02 3.16 5.06
N LYS A 10 -26.61 4.32 4.78
CA LYS A 10 -27.69 4.40 3.79
C LYS A 10 -27.22 3.94 2.41
N GLN A 11 -26.08 4.44 1.94
CA GLN A 11 -25.52 4.03 0.66
C GLN A 11 -25.29 2.51 0.61
N MET A 12 -24.68 1.92 1.64
CA MET A 12 -24.43 0.48 1.68
C MET A 12 -25.71 -0.34 1.62
N TYR A 13 -26.69 -0.01 2.46
CA TYR A 13 -27.94 -0.77 2.53
C TYR A 13 -28.76 -0.62 1.24
N ASP A 14 -28.78 0.58 0.64
CA ASP A 14 -29.49 0.82 -0.61
C ASP A 14 -28.80 0.10 -1.79
N GLU A 15 -27.45 0.08 -1.86
CA GLU A 15 -26.72 -0.62 -2.93
C GLU A 15 -26.78 -2.15 -2.82
N LEU A 16 -26.90 -2.69 -1.62
CA LEU A 16 -26.95 -4.13 -1.36
C LEU A 16 -28.39 -4.68 -1.23
N ASP A 17 -29.41 -3.84 -1.44
CA ASP A 17 -30.83 -4.18 -1.31
C ASP A 17 -31.17 -4.83 0.05
N LEU A 18 -30.60 -4.27 1.13
CA LEU A 18 -30.76 -4.76 2.50
C LEU A 18 -32.00 -4.15 3.18
N SER A 19 -32.45 -4.78 4.26
CA SER A 19 -33.66 -4.39 4.99
C SER A 19 -33.58 -2.96 5.53
N THR A 20 -34.60 -2.15 5.24
CA THR A 20 -34.76 -0.80 5.79
C THR A 20 -34.91 -0.81 7.31
N THR A 21 -35.56 -1.83 7.87
CA THR A 21 -35.69 -2.00 9.32
C THR A 21 -34.32 -2.25 9.98
N GLU A 22 -33.49 -3.09 9.36
CA GLU A 22 -32.13 -3.36 9.88
C GLU A 22 -31.24 -2.12 9.73
N ARG A 23 -31.37 -1.38 8.63
CA ARG A 23 -30.68 -0.11 8.42
C ARG A 23 -31.00 0.89 9.53
N ASP A 24 -32.28 1.11 9.81
CA ASP A 24 -32.71 2.11 10.77
C ASP A 24 -32.30 1.71 12.21
N ALA A 25 -32.32 0.41 12.53
CA ALA A 25 -31.76 -0.10 13.78
C ALA A 25 -30.24 0.14 13.89
N ARG A 26 -29.48 -0.13 12.83
CA ARG A 26 -28.03 0.10 12.78
C ARG A 26 -27.69 1.59 12.90
N LEU A 27 -28.47 2.47 12.27
CA LEU A 27 -28.31 3.92 12.39
C LEU A 27 -28.51 4.40 13.84
N ALA A 28 -29.51 3.87 14.54
CA ALA A 28 -29.76 4.20 15.95
C ALA A 28 -28.63 3.70 16.87
N GLU A 29 -28.09 2.50 16.61
CA GLU A 29 -26.93 1.96 17.32
C GLU A 29 -25.70 2.87 17.16
N ILE A 30 -25.40 3.29 15.92
CA ILE A 30 -24.27 4.19 15.62
C ILE A 30 -24.47 5.55 16.29
N GLU A 31 -25.67 6.12 16.23
CA GLU A 31 -25.97 7.38 16.90
C GLU A 31 -25.73 7.30 18.41
N GLN A 32 -26.21 6.22 19.04
CA GLN A 32 -25.98 5.98 20.47
C GLN A 32 -24.49 5.78 20.80
N ALA A 33 -23.75 5.03 19.98
CA ALA A 33 -22.31 4.83 20.15
C ALA A 33 -21.56 6.17 20.10
N ILE A 34 -21.82 6.97 19.06
CA ILE A 34 -21.19 8.30 18.90
C ILE A 34 -21.51 9.21 20.08
N HIS A 35 -22.75 9.20 20.58
CA HIS A 35 -23.11 9.98 21.77
C HIS A 35 -22.38 9.54 23.04
N THR A 36 -22.03 8.26 23.16
CA THR A 36 -21.48 7.68 24.38
C THR A 36 -19.94 7.70 24.39
N THR A 37 -19.31 7.37 23.27
CA THR A 37 -17.86 7.18 23.15
C THR A 37 -17.19 8.22 22.25
N GLY A 38 -17.95 9.04 21.54
CA GLY A 38 -17.45 10.00 20.56
C GLY A 38 -17.19 9.40 19.17
N THR A 39 -17.38 8.08 19.00
CA THR A 39 -17.04 7.32 17.80
C THR A 39 -18.00 6.13 17.59
N TYR A 40 -17.80 5.34 16.55
CA TYR A 40 -18.47 4.05 16.37
C TYR A 40 -17.52 3.03 15.71
N GLN A 41 -17.90 1.76 15.76
CA GLN A 41 -17.14 0.67 15.15
C GLN A 41 -17.89 0.12 13.95
N HIS A 42 -17.17 -0.07 12.84
CA HIS A 42 -17.71 -0.75 11.67
C HIS A 42 -17.86 -2.26 11.94
N THR A 43 -18.91 -2.87 11.38
CA THR A 43 -18.94 -4.33 11.22
C THR A 43 -17.92 -4.77 10.17
N THR A 44 -17.56 -6.05 10.12
CA THR A 44 -16.66 -6.59 9.08
C THR A 44 -17.24 -6.43 7.67
N ASP A 45 -18.55 -6.53 7.51
CA ASP A 45 -19.23 -6.31 6.24
C ASP A 45 -19.17 -4.84 5.80
N GLU A 46 -19.41 -3.92 6.74
CA GLU A 46 -19.28 -2.48 6.50
C GLU A 46 -17.84 -2.10 6.15
N LEU A 47 -16.85 -2.67 6.85
CA LEU A 47 -15.43 -2.44 6.57
C LEU A 47 -15.06 -2.92 5.15
N THR A 48 -15.53 -4.13 4.79
CA THR A 48 -15.29 -4.74 3.48
C THR A 48 -15.92 -3.91 2.36
N TYR A 49 -17.19 -3.55 2.51
CA TYR A 49 -17.91 -2.73 1.56
C TYR A 49 -17.25 -1.33 1.43
N GLY A 50 -16.95 -0.68 2.55
CA GLY A 50 -16.34 0.65 2.58
C GLY A 50 -14.98 0.70 1.90
N ALA A 51 -14.11 -0.28 2.13
CA ALA A 51 -12.81 -0.36 1.47
C ALA A 51 -12.94 -0.55 -0.06
N ARG A 52 -13.89 -1.38 -0.51
CA ARG A 52 -14.19 -1.57 -1.94
C ARG A 52 -14.71 -0.29 -2.58
N VAL A 53 -15.65 0.40 -1.93
CA VAL A 53 -16.20 1.67 -2.42
C VAL A 53 -15.14 2.77 -2.43
N ALA A 54 -14.23 2.81 -1.45
CA ALA A 54 -13.11 3.75 -1.43
C ALA A 54 -12.21 3.58 -2.68
N TRP A 55 -11.93 2.33 -3.08
CA TRP A 55 -11.22 2.07 -4.33
C TRP A 55 -12.06 2.50 -5.55
N ARG A 56 -13.36 2.14 -5.60
CA ARG A 56 -14.28 2.57 -6.66
C ARG A 56 -14.30 4.09 -6.86
N HIS A 57 -14.18 4.86 -5.78
CA HIS A 57 -14.20 6.33 -5.79
C HIS A 57 -12.81 6.98 -5.87
N SER A 58 -11.74 6.20 -6.02
CA SER A 58 -10.38 6.72 -6.16
C SER A 58 -10.18 7.35 -7.56
N ASN A 59 -10.48 8.65 -7.69
CA ASN A 59 -10.50 9.38 -8.97
C ASN A 59 -9.20 9.32 -9.79
N ARG A 60 -8.06 9.06 -9.14
CA ARG A 60 -6.74 8.93 -9.79
C ARG A 60 -6.39 7.49 -10.18
N CYS A 61 -7.19 6.50 -9.80
CA CYS A 61 -6.94 5.10 -10.11
C CYS A 61 -7.59 4.73 -11.44
N ILE A 62 -6.79 4.32 -12.43
CA ILE A 62 -7.32 3.83 -13.72
C ILE A 62 -7.90 2.40 -13.60
N GLY A 63 -7.36 1.58 -12.68
CA GLY A 63 -7.71 0.17 -12.49
C GLY A 63 -9.01 -0.11 -11.73
N ARG A 64 -9.94 0.84 -11.66
CA ARG A 64 -11.16 0.74 -10.84
C ARG A 64 -12.15 -0.34 -11.26
N LEU A 65 -12.03 -0.91 -12.47
CA LEU A 65 -12.91 -1.99 -12.94
C LEU A 65 -12.96 -3.18 -11.97
N PHE A 66 -11.85 -3.46 -11.27
CA PHE A 66 -11.69 -4.64 -10.41
C PHE A 66 -12.10 -4.41 -8.95
N TRP A 67 -12.73 -3.28 -8.64
CA TRP A 67 -12.98 -2.83 -7.27
C TRP A 67 -13.69 -3.86 -6.37
N GLU A 68 -14.62 -4.64 -6.94
CA GLU A 68 -15.36 -5.70 -6.22
C GLU A 68 -14.48 -6.89 -5.83
N SER A 69 -13.37 -7.11 -6.55
CA SER A 69 -12.47 -8.25 -6.31
C SER A 69 -11.46 -7.99 -5.19
N LEU A 70 -11.45 -6.80 -4.59
CA LEU A 70 -10.58 -6.47 -3.47
C LEU A 70 -10.78 -7.45 -2.32
N LYS A 71 -9.69 -8.11 -1.93
CA LYS A 71 -9.62 -8.89 -0.70
C LYS A 71 -9.33 -7.97 0.47
N VAL A 72 -10.29 -7.85 1.37
CA VAL A 72 -10.17 -7.04 2.59
C VAL A 72 -9.77 -7.94 3.75
N ILE A 73 -8.71 -7.58 4.45
CA ILE A 73 -8.22 -8.24 5.66
C ILE A 73 -8.49 -7.29 6.83
N ASP A 74 -9.36 -7.71 7.73
CA ASP A 74 -9.64 -7.00 8.98
C ASP A 74 -8.54 -7.37 9.99
N ALA A 75 -7.71 -6.38 10.35
CA ALA A 75 -6.59 -6.50 11.28
C ALA A 75 -6.67 -5.44 12.38
N ARG A 76 -7.89 -4.95 12.67
CA ARG A 76 -8.13 -3.88 13.65
C ARG A 76 -7.75 -4.28 15.08
N ASP A 77 -7.72 -5.56 15.37
CA ASP A 77 -7.36 -6.15 16.67
C ASP A 77 -5.85 -6.31 16.88
N ILE A 78 -5.03 -6.15 15.83
CA ILE A 78 -3.58 -6.35 15.91
C ILE A 78 -2.91 -5.15 16.60
N LYS A 79 -2.26 -5.43 17.73
CA LYS A 79 -1.47 -4.44 18.51
C LYS A 79 -0.04 -4.89 18.84
N GLU A 80 0.22 -6.18 18.68
CA GLU A 80 1.48 -6.83 19.03
C GLU A 80 2.38 -7.03 17.82
N GLU A 81 3.68 -7.13 18.05
CA GLU A 81 4.73 -7.16 17.02
C GLU A 81 4.65 -8.40 16.12
N THR A 82 4.57 -9.59 16.71
CA THR A 82 4.54 -10.83 15.94
C THR A 82 3.30 -10.90 15.02
N PRO A 83 2.05 -10.70 15.50
CA PRO A 83 0.89 -10.68 14.61
C PRO A 83 0.95 -9.59 13.55
N PHE A 84 1.52 -8.42 13.87
CA PHE A 84 1.71 -7.35 12.89
C PHE A 84 2.63 -7.80 11.74
N LEU A 85 3.82 -8.32 12.05
CA LEU A 85 4.76 -8.78 11.03
C LEU A 85 4.19 -9.97 10.21
N GLU A 86 3.50 -10.92 10.86
CA GLU A 86 2.81 -12.03 10.20
C GLU A 86 1.70 -11.53 9.25
N SER A 87 0.97 -10.47 9.63
CA SER A 87 -0.06 -9.89 8.78
C SER A 87 0.52 -9.16 7.55
N ILE A 88 1.70 -8.54 7.68
CA ILE A 88 2.43 -7.96 6.55
C ILE A 88 2.93 -9.06 5.61
N GLU A 89 3.52 -10.13 6.14
CA GLU A 89 3.92 -11.31 5.36
C GLU A 89 2.74 -11.87 4.56
N SER A 90 1.62 -12.11 5.27
CA SER A 90 0.41 -12.68 4.70
C SER A 90 -0.17 -11.80 3.60
N HIS A 91 -0.14 -10.47 3.78
CA HIS A 91 -0.52 -9.51 2.74
C HIS A 91 0.38 -9.67 1.51
N ILE A 92 1.70 -9.61 1.66
CA ILE A 92 2.65 -9.67 0.54
C ILE A 92 2.51 -10.99 -0.22
N LYS A 93 2.45 -12.13 0.49
CA LYS A 93 2.30 -13.46 -0.14
C LYS A 93 0.96 -13.61 -0.86
N THR A 94 -0.13 -13.17 -0.22
CA THR A 94 -1.47 -13.18 -0.82
C THR A 94 -1.54 -12.29 -2.06
N ALA A 95 -0.97 -11.10 -2.00
CA ALA A 95 -0.95 -10.13 -3.09
C ALA A 95 -0.10 -10.63 -4.25
N THR A 96 1.07 -11.20 -3.98
CA THR A 96 2.00 -11.71 -4.99
C THR A 96 1.43 -12.92 -5.74
N ASN A 97 0.89 -13.90 -5.00
CA ASN A 97 0.20 -15.08 -5.55
C ASN A 97 0.94 -15.70 -6.75
N ASP A 98 2.23 -15.98 -6.57
CA ASP A 98 3.13 -16.54 -7.58
C ASP A 98 3.12 -15.78 -8.93
N GLY A 99 3.06 -14.45 -8.86
CA GLY A 99 3.03 -13.55 -10.01
C GLY A 99 1.63 -13.31 -10.59
N ARG A 100 0.61 -14.05 -10.14
CA ARG A 100 -0.80 -13.81 -10.49
C ARG A 100 -1.40 -12.83 -9.49
N ILE A 101 -0.95 -11.58 -9.55
CA ILE A 101 -1.19 -10.56 -8.52
C ILE A 101 -2.69 -10.42 -8.20
N LYS A 102 -3.01 -10.35 -6.91
CA LYS A 102 -4.38 -10.13 -6.39
C LYS A 102 -4.48 -8.78 -5.68
N PRO A 103 -5.60 -8.05 -5.83
CA PRO A 103 -5.79 -6.80 -5.10
C PRO A 103 -6.15 -7.11 -3.65
N CYS A 104 -5.39 -6.56 -2.71
CA CYS A 104 -5.56 -6.78 -1.28
C CYS A 104 -5.46 -5.46 -0.52
N ILE A 105 -6.15 -5.37 0.62
CA ILE A 105 -5.97 -4.32 1.63
C ILE A 105 -5.98 -4.96 3.02
N THR A 106 -5.04 -4.58 3.87
CA THR A 106 -5.03 -4.94 5.30
C THR A 106 -5.33 -3.70 6.10
N ILE A 107 -6.40 -3.70 6.90
CA ILE A 107 -6.87 -2.52 7.62
C ILE A 107 -6.61 -2.72 9.11
N TYR A 108 -5.76 -1.88 9.69
CA TYR A 108 -5.47 -1.87 11.11
C TYR A 108 -6.42 -0.95 11.88
N ALA A 109 -6.17 -0.75 13.18
CA ALA A 109 -7.03 0.01 14.08
C ALA A 109 -7.40 1.40 13.53
N GLN A 110 -8.61 1.86 13.85
CA GLN A 110 -9.07 3.21 13.55
C GLN A 110 -8.32 4.27 14.38
N SER A 111 -8.34 5.52 13.93
CA SER A 111 -7.49 6.61 14.46
C SER A 111 -7.65 6.96 15.93
N ASP A 112 -8.78 6.59 16.54
CA ASP A 112 -9.12 6.76 17.96
C ASP A 112 -8.75 5.54 18.81
N GLU A 113 -8.20 4.49 18.20
CA GLU A 113 -7.64 3.33 18.86
C GLU A 113 -6.13 3.24 18.67
N GLU A 114 -5.46 2.61 19.64
CA GLU A 114 -4.05 2.27 19.51
C GLU A 114 -3.84 1.17 18.48
N GLY A 115 -3.03 1.43 17.45
CA GLY A 115 -2.65 0.44 16.44
C GLY A 115 -1.29 0.69 15.80
N PRO A 116 -0.82 -0.24 14.94
CA PRO A 116 0.45 -0.12 14.23
C PRO A 116 0.47 1.07 13.26
N GLN A 117 1.65 1.67 13.10
CA GLN A 117 1.93 2.70 12.09
C GLN A 117 3.03 2.23 11.16
N ILE A 118 2.92 2.60 9.87
CA ILE A 118 3.91 2.29 8.84
C ILE A 118 4.47 3.62 8.30
N TRP A 119 5.80 3.70 8.18
CA TRP A 119 6.49 4.90 7.73
C TRP A 119 6.84 4.85 6.24
N ASN A 120 6.85 3.67 5.63
CA ASN A 120 7.17 3.49 4.22
C ASN A 120 6.08 4.10 3.32
N ASN A 121 6.48 4.63 2.16
CA ASN A 121 5.54 5.08 1.13
C ASN A 121 4.77 3.92 0.47
N GLN A 122 5.50 2.86 0.15
CA GLN A 122 4.96 1.55 -0.19
C GLN A 122 5.69 0.50 0.65
N LEU A 123 5.06 -0.64 0.95
CA LEU A 123 5.73 -1.70 1.71
C LEU A 123 7.02 -2.15 1.01
N ILE A 124 7.00 -2.21 -0.32
CA ILE A 124 8.16 -2.61 -1.13
C ILE A 124 8.62 -1.39 -1.93
N ARG A 125 9.82 -0.90 -1.62
CA ARG A 125 10.50 0.17 -2.35
C ARG A 125 12.00 -0.09 -2.37
N TYR A 126 12.67 0.47 -3.37
CA TYR A 126 14.13 0.52 -3.37
C TYR A 126 14.64 1.74 -2.61
N ALA A 127 15.77 1.57 -1.95
CA ALA A 127 16.46 2.64 -1.23
C ALA A 127 16.95 3.73 -2.18
N GLY A 128 17.06 4.95 -1.64
CA GLY A 128 17.56 6.14 -2.30
C GLY A 128 18.76 6.70 -1.54
N TYR A 129 19.95 6.54 -2.09
CA TYR A 129 21.18 7.11 -1.56
C TYR A 129 21.51 8.42 -2.26
N ASP A 130 22.54 9.13 -1.81
CA ASP A 130 22.91 10.40 -2.44
C ASP A 130 23.49 10.20 -3.87
N ASP A 131 24.17 9.07 -4.10
CA ASP A 131 24.85 8.71 -5.35
C ASP A 131 24.12 7.68 -6.24
N LYS A 132 23.15 6.93 -5.70
CA LYS A 132 22.48 5.83 -6.43
C LYS A 132 21.11 5.47 -5.84
N GLY A 133 20.38 4.56 -6.50
CA GLY A 133 19.06 4.11 -6.07
C GLY A 133 17.94 5.10 -6.40
N ASP A 134 16.78 4.97 -5.75
CA ASP A 134 15.59 5.75 -6.05
C ASP A 134 15.56 7.10 -5.31
N PRO A 135 15.74 8.25 -5.97
CA PRO A 135 15.80 9.54 -5.28
C PRO A 135 14.55 9.91 -4.48
N SER A 136 13.39 9.34 -4.83
CA SER A 136 12.15 9.61 -4.11
C SER A 136 12.09 8.98 -2.72
N GLU A 137 12.96 8.01 -2.42
CA GLU A 137 13.01 7.34 -1.12
C GLU A 137 14.19 7.79 -0.25
N LYS A 138 14.87 8.89 -0.61
CA LYS A 138 16.00 9.42 0.17
C LYS A 138 15.67 9.67 1.64
N SER A 139 14.49 10.24 1.92
CA SER A 139 14.06 10.52 3.28
C SER A 139 13.82 9.24 4.09
N ILE A 140 13.13 8.26 3.51
CA ILE A 140 12.86 6.96 4.15
C ILE A 140 14.15 6.16 4.33
N THR A 141 15.06 6.21 3.36
CA THR A 141 16.39 5.57 3.45
C THR A 141 17.21 6.15 4.59
N LYS A 142 17.24 7.48 4.73
CA LYS A 142 17.92 8.16 5.86
C LYS A 142 17.29 7.78 7.20
N LEU A 143 15.97 7.63 7.27
CA LEU A 143 15.29 7.14 8.47
C LEU A 143 15.71 5.69 8.78
N ALA A 144 15.72 4.79 7.78
CA ALA A 144 16.18 3.42 7.96
C ALA A 144 17.62 3.38 8.50
N GLN A 145 18.54 4.14 7.88
CA GLN A 145 19.94 4.24 8.32
C GLN A 145 20.07 4.81 9.74
N HIS A 146 19.25 5.81 10.10
CA HIS A 146 19.21 6.35 11.45
C HIS A 146 18.78 5.30 12.50
N LEU A 147 17.88 4.39 12.13
CA LEU A 147 17.43 3.28 12.97
C LEU A 147 18.46 2.12 13.02
N GLY A 148 19.54 2.19 12.26
CA GLY A 148 20.62 1.20 12.23
C GLY A 148 20.60 0.25 11.03
N TRP A 149 19.65 0.40 10.11
CA TRP A 149 19.62 -0.41 8.89
C TRP A 149 20.80 -0.09 7.96
N THR A 150 21.37 -1.13 7.33
CA THR A 150 22.45 -0.99 6.34
C THR A 150 22.12 -1.85 5.13
N GLY A 151 21.89 -1.20 3.97
CA GLY A 151 21.72 -1.88 2.68
C GLY A 151 23.05 -2.29 2.04
N ALA A 152 22.97 -2.96 0.89
CA ALA A 152 24.15 -3.38 0.12
C ALA A 152 24.78 -2.24 -0.72
N HIS A 153 24.17 -1.05 -0.68
CA HIS A 153 24.54 0.14 -1.45
C HIS A 153 24.49 -0.12 -2.96
N THR A 154 23.37 -0.66 -3.45
CA THR A 154 23.06 -0.89 -4.87
C THR A 154 21.91 0.02 -5.36
N ASP A 155 21.65 0.03 -6.67
CA ASP A 155 20.52 0.76 -7.26
C ASP A 155 19.14 0.20 -6.86
N PHE A 156 19.12 -1.03 -6.33
CA PHE A 156 17.89 -1.79 -6.09
C PHE A 156 17.94 -2.54 -4.75
N ASP A 157 18.44 -1.89 -3.71
CA ASP A 157 18.33 -2.39 -2.34
C ASP A 157 16.90 -2.24 -1.86
N VAL A 158 16.22 -3.34 -1.53
CA VAL A 158 14.86 -3.27 -0.97
C VAL A 158 14.94 -2.67 0.44
N LEU A 159 14.17 -1.61 0.68
CA LEU A 159 14.06 -0.99 2.00
C LEU A 159 13.40 -1.94 3.01
N PRO A 160 13.76 -1.86 4.31
CA PRO A 160 13.08 -2.62 5.34
C PRO A 160 11.68 -2.04 5.57
N LEU A 161 10.79 -2.83 6.18
CA LEU A 161 9.59 -2.27 6.81
C LEU A 161 10.04 -1.35 7.94
N ILE A 162 9.54 -0.13 7.99
CA ILE A 162 9.73 0.80 9.12
C ILE A 162 8.37 1.02 9.76
N TYR A 163 8.25 0.69 11.04
CA TYR A 163 6.98 0.65 11.73
C TYR A 163 7.10 1.08 13.19
N GLN A 164 5.95 1.41 13.78
CA GLN A 164 5.84 1.72 15.20
C GLN A 164 4.58 1.08 15.75
N LEU A 165 4.73 0.35 16.86
CA LEU A 165 3.59 -0.18 17.63
C LEU A 165 3.20 0.79 18.74
N PRO A 166 1.97 0.67 19.29
CA PRO A 166 1.53 1.51 20.39
C PRO A 166 2.54 1.55 21.53
N ASN A 167 2.89 2.76 21.97
CA ASN A 167 3.80 3.00 23.10
C ASN A 167 5.20 2.37 22.96
N GLN A 168 5.63 2.05 21.73
CA GLN A 168 6.95 1.50 21.42
C GLN A 168 7.78 2.46 20.55
N PRO A 169 9.12 2.34 20.56
CA PRO A 169 9.96 3.09 19.61
C PRO A 169 9.70 2.65 18.17
N VAL A 170 10.06 3.51 17.22
CA VAL A 170 10.11 3.13 15.80
C VAL A 170 11.17 2.04 15.61
N LYS A 171 10.80 0.98 14.87
CA LYS A 171 11.65 -0.17 14.55
C LYS A 171 11.72 -0.35 13.04
N TYR A 172 12.66 -1.16 12.59
CA TYR A 172 12.68 -1.68 11.23
C TYR A 172 12.69 -3.21 11.22
N PHE A 173 12.24 -3.81 10.12
CA PHE A 173 12.27 -5.25 9.88
C PHE A 173 12.71 -5.51 8.43
N ASP A 174 13.81 -6.24 8.26
CA ASP A 174 14.28 -6.70 6.95
C ASP A 174 13.40 -7.85 6.48
N TYR A 175 12.81 -7.70 5.29
CA TYR A 175 12.03 -8.74 4.66
C TYR A 175 12.92 -9.95 4.32
N PRO A 176 12.48 -11.19 4.61
CA PRO A 176 13.02 -12.36 3.96
C PRO A 176 12.95 -12.22 2.43
N SER A 177 14.01 -12.58 1.72
CA SER A 177 14.12 -12.35 0.27
C SER A 177 13.05 -13.07 -0.54
N ASP A 178 12.53 -14.19 -0.03
CA ASP A 178 11.46 -14.97 -0.67
C ASP A 178 10.07 -14.32 -0.58
N TRP A 179 9.92 -13.24 0.20
CA TRP A 179 8.69 -12.45 0.22
C TRP A 179 8.61 -11.52 -1.00
N ILE A 180 9.75 -11.13 -1.57
CA ILE A 180 9.83 -10.06 -2.55
C ILE A 180 10.07 -10.64 -3.94
N MET A 181 9.03 -10.61 -4.77
CA MET A 181 9.16 -10.95 -6.18
C MET A 181 9.68 -9.74 -6.97
N GLU A 182 10.81 -9.92 -7.65
CA GLU A 182 11.39 -8.94 -8.56
C GLU A 182 11.44 -9.48 -10.00
N VAL A 183 11.30 -8.59 -10.97
CA VAL A 183 11.33 -8.91 -12.40
C VAL A 183 12.54 -8.22 -13.04
N PRO A 184 13.54 -8.97 -13.53
CA PRO A 184 14.61 -8.42 -14.35
C PRO A 184 14.07 -7.82 -15.65
N ILE A 185 14.59 -6.67 -16.05
CA ILE A 185 14.20 -5.99 -17.28
C ILE A 185 15.15 -6.39 -18.40
N THR A 186 14.59 -6.98 -19.45
CA THR A 186 15.29 -7.38 -20.67
C THR A 186 14.53 -6.89 -21.89
N HIS A 187 15.16 -6.94 -23.06
CA HIS A 187 14.51 -6.57 -24.31
C HIS A 187 14.90 -7.55 -25.43
N ASP A 188 13.91 -8.19 -26.05
CA ASP A 188 14.14 -9.25 -27.05
C ASP A 188 14.90 -8.76 -28.28
N GLN A 189 14.57 -7.56 -28.77
CA GLN A 189 15.24 -6.93 -29.92
C GLN A 189 16.53 -6.17 -29.57
N PHE A 190 16.75 -5.83 -28.29
CA PHE A 190 17.91 -5.05 -27.85
C PHE A 190 18.60 -5.76 -26.67
N PRO A 191 19.35 -6.85 -26.94
CA PRO A 191 19.93 -7.69 -25.88
C PRO A 191 20.84 -6.94 -24.89
N ASN A 192 21.47 -5.85 -25.33
CA ASN A 192 22.32 -5.00 -24.50
C ASN A 192 21.59 -4.35 -23.32
N VAL A 193 20.25 -4.24 -23.36
CA VAL A 193 19.45 -3.76 -22.23
C VAL A 193 19.65 -4.64 -20.99
N SER A 194 19.82 -5.96 -21.17
CA SER A 194 20.05 -6.87 -20.04
C SER A 194 21.33 -6.56 -19.25
N ALA A 195 22.35 -5.99 -19.89
CA ALA A 195 23.60 -5.60 -19.25
C ALA A 195 23.44 -4.39 -18.30
N LEU A 196 22.31 -3.68 -18.36
CA LEU A 196 21.97 -2.61 -17.42
C LEU A 196 21.56 -3.16 -16.04
N ASN A 197 21.26 -4.45 -15.93
CA ASN A 197 20.84 -5.12 -14.67
C ASN A 197 19.66 -4.44 -13.98
N LEU A 198 18.76 -3.82 -14.75
CA LEU A 198 17.56 -3.18 -14.23
C LEU A 198 16.56 -4.25 -13.77
N LYS A 199 15.84 -3.94 -12.69
CA LYS A 199 14.76 -4.78 -12.18
C LYS A 199 13.69 -3.91 -11.53
N TRP A 200 12.52 -4.49 -11.33
CA TRP A 200 11.47 -3.86 -10.52
C TRP A 200 10.71 -4.89 -9.70
N TYR A 201 10.24 -4.51 -8.52
CA TYR A 201 9.41 -5.37 -7.68
C TYR A 201 8.01 -5.52 -8.30
N ALA A 202 7.39 -6.70 -8.12
CA ALA A 202 6.18 -7.05 -8.85
C ALA A 202 4.92 -6.35 -8.33
N VAL A 203 4.82 -6.13 -7.01
CA VAL A 203 3.58 -5.71 -6.35
C VAL A 203 3.70 -4.27 -5.80
N PRO A 204 2.93 -3.29 -6.31
CA PRO A 204 2.86 -1.95 -5.74
C PRO A 204 1.91 -1.90 -4.54
N ILE A 205 2.45 -1.92 -3.32
CA ILE A 205 1.66 -1.91 -2.08
C ILE A 205 1.75 -0.54 -1.40
N ILE A 206 0.81 0.36 -1.66
CA ILE A 206 0.76 1.71 -1.04
C ILE A 206 0.50 1.58 0.46
N SER A 207 1.27 2.29 1.28
CA SER A 207 1.21 2.20 2.75
C SER A 207 1.21 3.55 3.47
N ASN A 208 1.03 4.66 2.76
CA ASN A 208 1.10 6.02 3.29
C ASN A 208 -0.18 6.85 3.04
N MET A 209 -1.33 6.18 2.91
CA MET A 209 -2.62 6.82 2.67
C MET A 209 -3.63 6.41 3.74
N ASP A 210 -4.40 7.39 4.20
CA ASP A 210 -5.57 7.15 5.03
C ASP A 210 -6.72 6.51 4.23
N LEU A 211 -7.35 5.50 4.80
CA LEU A 211 -8.67 5.03 4.37
C LEU A 211 -9.76 5.69 5.21
N LYS A 212 -10.74 6.32 4.57
CA LYS A 212 -11.87 6.98 5.25
C LYS A 212 -13.20 6.31 4.88
N ILE A 213 -13.94 5.84 5.89
CA ILE A 213 -15.22 5.16 5.73
C ILE A 213 -16.19 5.73 6.76
N GLY A 214 -17.32 6.31 6.31
CA GLY A 214 -18.38 6.79 7.22
C GLY A 214 -17.94 7.82 8.27
N GLY A 215 -16.87 8.56 8.02
CA GLY A 215 -16.30 9.52 8.99
C GLY A 215 -15.27 8.92 9.97
N ILE A 216 -15.01 7.61 9.91
CA ILE A 216 -13.87 6.96 10.58
C ILE A 216 -12.65 7.03 9.67
N THR A 217 -11.48 7.28 10.27
CA THR A 217 -10.18 7.26 9.57
C THR A 217 -9.37 6.05 10.03
N TYR A 218 -8.90 5.26 9.08
CA TYR A 218 -7.94 4.18 9.27
C TYR A 218 -6.57 4.64 8.73
N PRO A 219 -5.66 5.08 9.60
CA PRO A 219 -4.39 5.69 9.19
C PRO A 219 -3.40 4.67 8.61
N THR A 220 -3.54 3.40 8.99
CA THR A 220 -2.69 2.32 8.51
C THR A 220 -3.56 1.30 7.79
N ALA A 221 -3.58 1.37 6.47
CA ALA A 221 -4.37 0.47 5.65
C ALA A 221 -3.65 0.10 4.34
N PRO A 222 -2.48 -0.57 4.38
CA PRO A 222 -1.72 -0.87 3.17
C PRO A 222 -2.55 -1.66 2.16
N PHE A 223 -2.50 -1.24 0.90
CA PHE A 223 -3.26 -1.83 -0.19
C PHE A 223 -2.47 -1.95 -1.48
N ASN A 224 -2.83 -2.91 -2.32
CA ASN A 224 -2.17 -3.15 -3.59
C ASN A 224 -3.14 -3.40 -4.75
N GLY A 225 -2.63 -3.13 -5.95
CA GLY A 225 -3.11 -3.71 -7.19
C GLY A 225 -1.94 -4.36 -7.93
N TRP A 226 -1.90 -4.19 -9.24
CA TRP A 226 -0.74 -4.50 -10.09
C TRP A 226 -0.36 -3.27 -10.90
N TYR A 227 0.88 -3.24 -11.36
CA TYR A 227 1.40 -2.13 -12.15
C TYR A 227 0.71 -2.00 -13.51
N MET A 228 0.58 -0.76 -13.95
CA MET A 228 0.46 -0.40 -15.36
C MET A 228 1.84 0.02 -15.89
N VAL A 229 2.19 -0.43 -17.10
CA VAL A 229 3.55 -0.35 -17.66
C VAL A 229 4.22 1.03 -17.53
N THR A 230 3.48 2.12 -17.75
CA THR A 230 4.07 3.48 -17.73
C THR A 230 4.43 3.95 -16.32
N GLU A 231 3.88 3.36 -15.26
CA GLU A 231 4.31 3.64 -13.89
C GLU A 231 5.78 3.28 -13.71
N ILE A 232 6.21 2.14 -14.25
CA ILE A 232 7.60 1.71 -14.19
C ILE A 232 8.41 2.35 -15.31
N ALA A 233 8.05 2.06 -16.57
CA ALA A 233 8.88 2.34 -17.74
C ALA A 233 8.99 3.83 -18.07
N VAL A 234 8.02 4.64 -17.65
CA VAL A 234 8.05 6.10 -17.87
C VAL A 234 8.37 6.79 -16.54
N ARG A 235 7.49 6.67 -15.55
CA ARG A 235 7.62 7.46 -14.32
C ARG A 235 8.82 7.05 -13.47
N ASN A 236 8.94 5.77 -13.13
CA ASN A 236 10.02 5.33 -12.25
C ASN A 236 11.39 5.36 -12.92
N PHE A 237 11.49 4.87 -14.16
CA PHE A 237 12.77 4.80 -14.84
C PHE A 237 13.21 6.08 -15.53
N THR A 238 12.31 6.89 -16.09
CA THR A 238 12.72 8.00 -16.98
C THR A 238 12.51 9.41 -16.41
N ASP A 239 11.69 9.59 -15.38
CA ASP A 239 11.55 10.92 -14.77
C ASP A 239 12.92 11.39 -14.22
N THR A 240 13.27 12.65 -14.48
CA THR A 240 14.57 13.24 -14.13
C THR A 240 14.83 13.33 -12.63
N TYR A 241 13.77 13.29 -11.83
CA TYR A 241 13.80 13.25 -10.37
C TYR A 241 13.66 11.82 -9.80
N ARG A 242 13.72 10.80 -10.67
CA ARG A 242 13.73 9.37 -10.33
C ARG A 242 15.02 8.73 -10.84
N TYR A 243 14.99 7.56 -11.45
CA TYR A 243 16.21 6.89 -11.93
C TYR A 243 16.84 7.57 -13.16
N ASN A 244 16.10 8.42 -13.88
CA ASN A 244 16.61 9.21 -15.01
C ASN A 244 17.40 8.39 -16.07
N LEU A 245 16.87 7.25 -16.49
CA LEU A 245 17.57 6.27 -17.34
C LEU A 245 17.31 6.46 -18.84
N LEU A 246 16.73 7.58 -19.27
CA LEU A 246 16.34 7.77 -20.68
C LEU A 246 17.55 7.63 -21.63
N GLU A 247 18.63 8.35 -21.36
CA GLU A 247 19.87 8.29 -22.15
C GLU A 247 20.55 6.91 -22.05
N THR A 248 20.53 6.31 -20.85
CA THR A 248 21.07 4.96 -20.60
C THR A 248 20.37 3.91 -21.46
N PHE A 249 19.03 3.94 -21.50
CA PHE A 249 18.24 3.06 -22.35
C PHE A 249 18.51 3.31 -23.83
N ALA A 250 18.53 4.58 -24.25
CA ALA A 250 18.76 4.92 -25.65
C ALA A 250 20.13 4.43 -26.15
N THR A 251 21.18 4.60 -25.34
CA THR A 251 22.51 4.06 -25.61
C THR A 251 22.51 2.54 -25.70
N ALA A 252 21.85 1.84 -24.76
CA ALA A 252 21.73 0.39 -24.80
C ALA A 252 20.97 -0.13 -26.03
N MET A 253 20.06 0.67 -26.58
CA MET A 253 19.33 0.38 -27.82
C MET A 253 20.08 0.78 -29.09
N GLY A 254 21.26 1.39 -28.98
CA GLY A 254 22.12 1.76 -30.11
C GLY A 254 21.87 3.15 -30.69
N TYR A 255 21.13 4.02 -30.00
CA TYR A 255 21.03 5.43 -30.37
C TYR A 255 22.28 6.19 -29.90
N THR A 256 22.94 6.91 -30.82
CA THR A 256 24.29 7.48 -30.61
C THR A 256 24.35 9.01 -30.64
N ASP A 257 23.29 9.68 -31.11
CA ASP A 257 23.14 11.14 -31.08
C ASP A 257 22.07 11.51 -30.02
N LEU A 258 22.49 11.67 -28.77
CA LEU A 258 21.63 11.97 -27.61
C LEU A 258 21.88 13.36 -27.05
#